data_AF-A0A433UR88-F1
#
_entry.id   AF-A0A433UR88-F1
#
_cell.length_a   1.000
_cell.length_b   1.000
_cell.length_c   1.000
_cell.angle_alpha   90.00
_cell.angle_beta   90.00
_cell.angle_gamma   90.00
#
_symmetry.space_group_name_H-M   'P 1'
#
loop_
_entity.id
_entity.type
_entity.pdbx_description
1 polymer ?
#
loop_
_entity_poly.entity_id
_entity_poly.type
_entity_poly.pdbx_seq_one_letter_code
_entity_poly.pdbx_strand_id
1 'polypeptide(L)'
;MLNAPQTGYYNFFMSTKLEAKTLIPLSIQERKELILHHASLIDVTHIIDEDLHIAYKYGKIIYSIASGYFDYQIQKDNYNYSILELETQSKLISNKTDKFADEFITWLKADFEKKSAILEHHPNPQNLFELCGAKLLVTSNSVTRSLSTKMGQLWEEIADISPYVLVPEFEFGIKIKGIDIVILTDEKIKFAQLKTLKGTLTGSQTNRAKKELGIHDYPLFIAAFNLGGWTFNDSKIPRIAGREFWDMIHLEYELIENHVRNMLQRIDKAFAELAAK
;
A
#
# COMPACT_ATOMS: atom_id res chain seq x y z
N MET A 1 22.26 59.77 -6.33
CA MET A 1 21.10 59.16 -5.64
C MET A 1 20.67 57.96 -6.45
N LEU A 2 21.13 56.77 -6.06
CA LEU A 2 20.74 55.49 -6.66
C LEU A 2 19.94 54.75 -5.61
N ASN A 3 18.65 54.56 -5.87
CA ASN A 3 17.75 53.80 -5.01
C ASN A 3 17.99 52.31 -5.25
N ALA A 4 18.48 51.61 -4.23
CA ALA A 4 18.48 50.15 -4.18
C ALA A 4 17.08 49.66 -3.79
N PRO A 5 16.55 48.60 -4.43
CA PRO A 5 15.26 48.03 -4.05
C PRO A 5 15.40 47.20 -2.77
N GLN A 6 14.52 47.46 -1.81
CA GLN A 6 14.37 46.68 -0.59
C GLN A 6 13.90 45.26 -0.95
N THR A 7 14.74 44.27 -0.70
CA THR A 7 14.36 42.87 -0.72
C THR A 7 13.49 42.57 0.51
N GLY A 8 12.22 42.29 0.25
CA GLY A 8 11.28 41.81 1.27
C GLY A 8 11.71 40.44 1.78
N TYR A 9 12.23 40.40 3.00
CA TYR A 9 12.38 39.17 3.76
C TYR A 9 10.98 38.63 4.09
N TYR A 10 10.58 37.54 3.41
CA TYR A 10 9.51 36.68 3.89
C TYR A 10 10.00 35.98 5.16
N ASN A 11 9.86 36.63 6.31
CA ASN A 11 9.88 35.97 7.61
C ASN A 11 8.60 35.15 7.73
N PHE A 12 8.62 33.95 7.16
CA PHE A 12 7.65 32.92 7.47
C PHE A 12 7.94 32.49 8.91
N PHE A 13 7.13 32.96 9.86
CA PHE A 13 7.11 32.42 11.21
C PHE A 13 6.91 30.91 11.09
N MET A 14 7.98 30.12 11.24
CA MET A 14 7.87 28.67 11.31
C MET A 14 7.11 28.34 12.60
N SER A 15 5.82 28.05 12.44
CA SER A 15 5.08 27.28 13.44
C SER A 15 5.92 26.05 13.81
N THR A 16 6.15 25.83 15.10
CA THR A 16 6.85 24.64 15.61
C THR A 16 6.08 23.35 15.33
N LYS A 17 4.80 23.46 14.99
CA LYS A 17 3.91 22.34 14.66
C LYS A 17 3.63 22.33 13.16
N LEU A 18 4.01 21.23 12.51
CA LEU A 18 3.62 20.93 11.13
C LEU A 18 2.12 20.64 11.09
N GLU A 19 1.40 21.27 10.17
CA GLU A 19 -0.06 21.13 10.03
C GLU A 19 -0.43 20.69 8.62
N ALA A 20 -1.52 19.91 8.50
CA ALA A 20 -2.01 19.43 7.21
C ALA A 20 -2.25 20.57 6.21
N LYS A 21 -2.85 21.68 6.65
CA LYS A 21 -3.16 22.85 5.81
C LYS A 21 -1.92 23.46 5.14
N THR A 22 -0.75 23.31 5.75
CA THR A 22 0.52 23.77 5.18
C THR A 22 1.03 22.82 4.10
N LEU A 23 0.75 21.52 4.24
CA LEU A 23 1.25 20.47 3.36
C LEU A 23 0.36 20.21 2.14
N ILE A 24 -0.97 20.27 2.31
CA ILE A 24 -1.96 20.00 1.26
C ILE A 24 -1.69 20.76 -0.06
N PRO A 25 -1.36 22.07 -0.07
CA PRO A 25 -1.12 22.77 -1.34
C PRO A 25 0.22 22.46 -2.00
N LEU A 26 1.12 21.75 -1.33
CA LEU A 26 2.48 21.47 -1.81
C LEU A 26 2.54 20.22 -2.69
N SER A 27 3.59 20.10 -3.49
CA SER A 27 3.92 18.87 -4.21
C SER A 27 4.34 17.74 -3.26
N ILE A 28 4.26 16.49 -3.72
CA ILE A 28 4.69 15.32 -2.93
C ILE A 28 6.15 15.47 -2.45
N GLN A 29 7.03 16.00 -3.29
CA GLN A 29 8.44 16.19 -2.93
C GLN A 29 8.63 17.22 -1.81
N GLU A 30 7.93 18.36 -1.88
CA GLU A 30 7.98 19.39 -0.84
C GLU A 30 7.35 18.90 0.48
N ARG A 31 6.23 18.15 0.40
CA ARG A 31 5.62 17.51 1.57
C ARG A 31 6.60 16.56 2.24
N LYS A 32 7.27 15.71 1.44
CA LYS A 32 8.27 14.78 1.90
C LYS A 32 9.39 15.49 2.65
N GLU A 33 9.96 16.54 2.07
CA GLU A 33 11.06 17.29 2.67
C GLU A 33 10.67 17.90 4.03
N LEU A 34 9.49 18.49 4.14
CA LEU A 34 8.99 19.02 5.40
C LEU A 34 8.76 17.92 6.44
N ILE A 35 8.15 16.80 6.05
CA ILE A 35 7.95 15.67 6.96
C ILE A 35 9.29 15.11 7.44
N LEU A 36 10.27 14.94 6.54
CA LEU A 36 11.62 14.48 6.90
C LEU A 36 12.31 15.44 7.87
N HIS A 37 12.20 16.75 7.62
CA HIS A 37 12.75 17.77 8.51
C HIS A 37 12.14 17.68 9.92
N HIS A 38 10.81 17.70 10.04
CA HIS A 38 10.15 17.62 11.33
C HIS A 38 10.35 16.26 12.03
N ALA A 39 10.41 15.17 11.27
CA ALA A 39 10.68 13.84 11.81
C ALA A 39 12.08 13.75 12.43
N SER A 40 13.07 14.47 11.88
CA SER A 40 14.43 14.48 12.43
C SER A 40 14.49 15.01 13.88
N LEU A 41 13.55 15.89 14.24
CA LEU A 41 13.45 16.53 15.56
C LEU A 41 12.81 15.64 16.63
N ILE A 42 12.27 14.48 16.26
CA ILE A 42 11.61 13.57 17.20
C ILE A 42 12.63 12.76 17.98
N ASP A 43 12.45 12.73 19.30
CA ASP A 43 13.20 11.86 20.19
C ASP A 43 12.73 10.40 20.10
N VAL A 44 13.70 9.49 20.09
CA VAL A 44 13.53 8.04 19.93
C VAL A 44 14.23 7.24 21.02
N THR A 45 14.71 7.89 22.09
CA THR A 45 15.44 7.22 23.18
C THR A 45 14.66 6.08 23.87
N HIS A 46 13.34 6.10 23.81
CA HIS A 46 12.46 5.07 24.34
C HIS A 46 12.24 3.87 23.38
N ILE A 47 12.68 3.97 22.12
CA ILE A 47 12.61 2.89 21.14
C ILE A 47 13.92 2.11 21.17
N ILE A 48 13.86 0.89 21.68
CA ILE A 48 15.05 0.03 21.87
C ILE A 48 15.63 -0.45 20.53
N ASP A 49 14.76 -0.76 19.57
CA ASP A 49 15.16 -1.31 18.27
C ASP A 49 15.53 -0.17 17.30
N GLU A 50 16.83 0.06 17.09
CA GLU A 50 17.35 1.15 16.26
C GLU A 50 16.84 1.09 14.81
N ASP A 51 16.59 -0.11 14.29
CA ASP A 51 16.03 -0.33 12.95
C ASP A 51 14.59 0.23 12.79
N LEU A 52 13.95 0.59 13.90
CA LEU A 52 12.59 1.13 13.94
C LEU A 52 12.54 2.62 14.27
N HIS A 53 13.67 3.28 14.55
CA HIS A 53 13.72 4.71 14.87
C HIS A 53 13.11 5.56 13.76
N ILE A 54 13.51 5.32 12.51
CA ILE A 54 13.01 6.07 11.35
C ILE A 54 11.50 5.87 11.18
N ALA A 55 11.03 4.63 11.29
CA ALA A 55 9.61 4.30 11.16
C ALA A 55 8.76 4.98 12.24
N TYR A 56 9.23 4.97 13.49
CA TYR A 56 8.58 5.66 14.60
C TYR A 56 8.48 7.17 14.34
N LYS A 57 9.59 7.81 13.94
CA LYS A 57 9.63 9.26 13.65
C LYS A 57 8.62 9.64 12.56
N TYR A 58 8.60 8.88 11.46
CA TYR A 58 7.64 9.14 10.38
C TYR A 58 6.20 8.91 10.83
N GLY A 59 5.94 7.81 11.55
CA GLY A 59 4.63 7.52 12.12
C GLY A 59 4.11 8.64 13.02
N LYS A 60 4.95 9.20 13.89
CA LYS A 60 4.56 10.30 14.78
C LYS A 60 4.25 11.60 14.04
N ILE A 61 5.03 11.97 13.03
CA ILE A 61 4.69 13.15 12.21
C ILE A 61 3.38 12.91 11.46
N ILE A 62 3.23 11.76 10.80
CA ILE A 62 2.01 11.45 10.04
C ILE A 62 0.78 11.42 10.95
N TYR A 63 0.88 10.82 12.15
CA TYR A 63 -0.21 10.84 13.12
C TYR A 63 -0.65 12.26 13.47
N SER A 64 0.31 13.18 13.68
CA SER A 64 0.04 14.56 14.07
C SER A 64 -0.67 15.39 13.00
N ILE A 65 -0.53 15.03 11.72
CA ILE A 65 -1.14 15.73 10.58
C ILE A 65 -2.35 15.00 10.00
N ALA A 66 -2.49 13.69 10.26
CA ALA A 66 -3.46 12.84 9.55
C ALA A 66 -4.92 13.27 9.73
N SER A 67 -5.33 13.74 10.92
CA SER A 67 -6.69 14.26 11.13
C SER A 67 -7.05 15.36 10.12
N GLY A 68 -6.17 16.34 9.92
CA GLY A 68 -6.43 17.43 8.99
C GLY A 68 -6.40 17.00 7.52
N TYR A 69 -5.69 15.92 7.20
CA TYR A 69 -5.73 15.31 5.87
C TYR A 69 -7.05 14.58 5.62
N PHE A 70 -7.52 13.78 6.58
CA PHE A 70 -8.81 13.13 6.49
C PHE A 70 -9.96 14.15 6.40
N ASP A 71 -9.93 15.20 7.23
CA ASP A 71 -10.92 16.28 7.15
C ASP A 71 -10.97 16.90 5.75
N TYR A 72 -9.79 17.16 5.16
CA TYR A 72 -9.70 17.69 3.81
C TYR A 72 -10.24 16.72 2.74
N GLN A 73 -9.86 15.43 2.82
CA GLN A 73 -10.29 14.40 1.86
C GLN A 73 -11.80 14.18 1.92
N ILE A 74 -12.36 14.04 3.12
CA ILE A 74 -13.80 13.85 3.35
C ILE A 74 -14.59 15.07 2.87
N GLN A 75 -14.12 16.29 3.17
CA GLN A 75 -14.76 17.49 2.64
C GLN A 75 -14.73 17.52 1.11
N LYS A 76 -13.57 17.25 0.50
CA LYS A 76 -13.41 17.22 -0.96
C LYS A 76 -14.33 16.19 -1.62
N ASP A 77 -14.52 15.03 -1.00
CA ASP A 77 -15.45 13.99 -1.44
C ASP A 77 -16.90 14.49 -1.42
N ASN A 78 -17.33 15.04 -0.28
CA ASN A 78 -18.69 15.56 -0.08
C ASN A 78 -19.05 16.69 -1.08
N TYR A 79 -18.07 17.45 -1.58
CA TYR A 79 -18.30 18.53 -2.55
C TYR A 79 -18.40 18.06 -4.01
N ASN A 80 -17.93 16.87 -4.38
CA ASN A 80 -17.67 16.49 -5.79
C ASN A 80 -18.34 15.18 -6.25
N TYR A 81 -19.59 14.91 -5.86
CA TYR A 81 -20.23 13.59 -5.99
C TYR A 81 -19.43 12.53 -5.24
N SER A 82 -20.04 11.95 -4.19
CA SER A 82 -19.25 11.10 -3.28
C SER A 82 -18.70 9.89 -4.01
N ILE A 83 -17.40 9.67 -3.86
CA ILE A 83 -16.69 8.47 -4.28
C ILE A 83 -17.29 7.23 -3.60
N LEU A 84 -17.96 7.41 -2.47
CA LEU A 84 -18.61 6.35 -1.71
C LEU A 84 -19.97 5.92 -2.31
N GLU A 85 -20.47 6.55 -3.37
CA GLU A 85 -21.61 6.03 -4.12
C GLU A 85 -21.25 4.72 -4.84
N LEU A 86 -22.12 3.71 -4.75
CA LEU A 86 -21.84 2.34 -5.24
C LEU A 86 -21.37 2.29 -6.70
N GLU A 87 -21.99 3.04 -7.60
CA GLU A 87 -21.60 3.08 -9.02
C GLU A 87 -20.22 3.71 -9.22
N THR A 88 -19.92 4.77 -8.46
CA THR A 88 -18.61 5.44 -8.49
C THR A 88 -17.53 4.53 -7.92
N GLN A 89 -17.78 3.89 -6.78
CA GLN A 89 -16.89 2.88 -6.21
C GLN A 89 -16.61 1.77 -7.22
N SER A 90 -17.67 1.17 -7.77
CA SER A 90 -17.57 0.06 -8.74
C SER A 90 -16.68 0.44 -9.92
N LYS A 91 -16.88 1.63 -10.51
CA LYS A 91 -16.08 2.13 -11.63
C LYS A 91 -14.62 2.39 -11.26
N LEU A 92 -14.34 2.95 -10.09
CA LEU A 92 -12.97 3.22 -9.66
C LEU A 92 -12.20 1.94 -9.36
N ILE A 93 -12.87 0.97 -8.71
CA ILE A 93 -12.32 -0.36 -8.46
C ILE A 93 -12.05 -1.06 -9.80
N SER A 94 -13.03 -1.08 -10.72
CA SER A 94 -12.88 -1.74 -12.02
C SER A 94 -11.72 -1.16 -12.82
N ASN A 95 -11.58 0.16 -12.85
CA ASN A 95 -10.47 0.83 -13.54
C ASN A 95 -9.10 0.37 -13.02
N LYS A 96 -8.94 0.22 -11.70
CA LYS A 96 -7.69 -0.26 -11.08
C LYS A 96 -7.44 -1.73 -11.42
N THR A 97 -8.47 -2.58 -11.29
CA THR A 97 -8.33 -4.01 -11.59
C THR A 97 -8.11 -4.30 -13.08
N ASP A 98 -8.78 -3.56 -13.98
CA ASP A 98 -8.63 -3.73 -15.43
C ASP A 98 -7.25 -3.30 -15.89
N LYS A 99 -6.77 -2.14 -15.42
CA LYS A 99 -5.41 -1.67 -15.68
C LYS A 99 -4.38 -2.69 -15.19
N PHE A 100 -4.56 -3.20 -13.97
CA PHE A 100 -3.68 -4.24 -13.43
C PHE A 100 -3.66 -5.49 -14.31
N ALA A 101 -4.83 -5.98 -14.73
CA ALA A 101 -4.92 -7.15 -15.61
C ALA A 101 -4.21 -6.90 -16.95
N ASP A 102 -4.41 -5.75 -17.58
CA ASP A 102 -3.78 -5.39 -18.86
C ASP A 102 -2.25 -5.38 -18.77
N GLU A 103 -1.73 -4.70 -17.75
CA GLU A 103 -0.29 -4.62 -17.50
C GLU A 103 0.29 -6.00 -17.15
N PHE A 104 -0.41 -6.78 -16.32
CA PHE A 104 0.05 -8.12 -15.93
C PHE A 104 0.02 -9.10 -17.10
N ILE A 105 -1.00 -9.08 -17.94
CA ILE A 105 -1.10 -9.92 -19.15
C ILE A 105 0.01 -9.55 -20.15
N THR A 106 0.34 -8.26 -20.27
CA THR A 106 1.46 -7.80 -21.10
C THR A 106 2.78 -8.35 -20.58
N TRP A 107 3.03 -8.25 -19.27
CA TRP A 107 4.19 -8.86 -18.62
C TRP A 107 4.21 -10.38 -18.80
N LEU A 108 3.06 -11.04 -18.67
CA LEU A 108 2.91 -12.49 -18.77
C LEU A 108 3.37 -13.03 -20.13
N LYS A 109 2.95 -12.38 -21.22
CA LYS A 109 3.38 -12.72 -22.58
C LYS A 109 4.90 -12.65 -22.72
N ALA A 110 5.50 -11.56 -22.24
CA ALA A 110 6.94 -11.37 -22.26
C ALA A 110 7.71 -12.40 -21.40
N ASP A 111 7.17 -12.78 -20.22
CA ASP A 111 7.79 -13.79 -19.35
C ASP A 111 7.77 -15.18 -20.02
N PHE A 112 6.67 -15.56 -20.67
CA PHE A 112 6.56 -16.80 -21.43
C PHE A 112 7.56 -16.88 -22.59
N GLU A 113 7.69 -15.81 -23.39
CA GLU A 113 8.65 -15.73 -24.49
C GLU A 113 10.09 -15.87 -23.98
N LYS A 114 10.44 -15.09 -22.96
CA LYS A 114 11.77 -15.11 -22.34
C LYS A 114 12.11 -16.49 -21.77
N LYS A 115 11.19 -17.13 -21.04
CA LYS A 115 11.43 -18.44 -20.44
C LYS A 115 11.53 -19.53 -21.50
N SER A 116 10.77 -19.46 -22.58
CA SER A 116 10.91 -20.40 -23.71
C SER A 116 12.33 -20.36 -24.29
N ALA A 117 12.85 -19.17 -24.56
CA ALA A 117 14.20 -18.99 -25.11
C ALA A 117 15.31 -19.50 -24.16
N ILE A 118 15.16 -19.31 -22.84
CA ILE A 118 16.15 -19.77 -21.85
C ILE A 118 16.17 -21.30 -21.76
N LEU A 119 14.99 -21.93 -21.79
CA LEU A 119 14.89 -23.37 -21.62
C LEU A 119 15.38 -24.14 -22.86
N GLU A 120 15.30 -23.54 -24.04
CA GLU A 120 15.79 -24.17 -25.28
C GLU A 120 17.33 -24.23 -25.37
N HIS A 121 18.06 -23.38 -24.63
CA HIS A 121 19.52 -23.25 -24.77
C HIS A 121 20.31 -23.54 -23.48
N HIS A 122 19.62 -24.03 -22.43
CA HIS A 122 20.08 -24.32 -21.05
C HIS A 122 21.59 -24.59 -20.84
N PRO A 123 22.44 -23.56 -20.68
CA PRO A 123 23.83 -23.80 -20.34
C PRO A 123 24.00 -23.97 -18.82
N ASN A 124 23.13 -23.35 -18.00
CA ASN A 124 23.23 -23.28 -16.54
C ASN A 124 21.83 -23.15 -15.86
N PRO A 125 21.16 -24.25 -15.50
CA PRO A 125 19.85 -24.20 -14.83
C PRO A 125 19.95 -23.67 -13.38
N GLN A 126 18.99 -22.84 -12.93
CA GLN A 126 19.00 -22.25 -11.57
C GLN A 126 18.16 -23.00 -10.54
N ASN A 127 17.28 -23.90 -10.98
CA ASN A 127 16.44 -24.72 -10.10
C ASN A 127 16.14 -26.08 -10.72
N LEU A 128 15.58 -27.00 -9.92
CA LEU A 128 15.30 -28.37 -10.36
C LEU A 128 14.33 -28.45 -11.55
N PHE A 129 13.35 -27.55 -11.62
CA PHE A 129 12.40 -27.53 -12.73
C PHE A 129 13.05 -27.07 -14.03
N GLU A 130 13.96 -26.09 -13.95
CA GLU A 130 14.81 -25.69 -15.08
C GLU A 130 15.75 -26.82 -15.50
N LEU A 131 16.37 -27.53 -14.55
CA LEU A 131 17.24 -28.67 -14.85
C LEU A 131 16.50 -29.78 -15.63
N CYS A 132 15.23 -30.03 -15.30
CA CYS A 132 14.42 -31.04 -15.96
C CYS A 132 13.71 -30.53 -17.23
N GLY A 133 13.92 -29.28 -17.66
CA GLY A 133 13.20 -28.68 -18.78
C GLY A 133 11.69 -28.54 -18.55
N ALA A 134 11.24 -28.53 -17.29
CA ALA A 134 9.83 -28.49 -16.91
C ALA A 134 9.25 -27.07 -17.02
N LYS A 135 9.11 -26.60 -18.26
CA LYS A 135 8.69 -25.24 -18.64
C LYS A 135 7.50 -24.73 -17.85
N LEU A 136 6.40 -25.48 -17.84
CA LEU A 136 5.15 -25.05 -17.22
C LEU A 136 5.27 -24.85 -15.71
N LEU A 137 6.06 -25.69 -15.02
CA LEU A 137 6.28 -25.54 -13.57
C LEU A 137 7.14 -24.31 -13.25
N VAL A 138 8.17 -24.05 -14.06
CA VAL A 138 9.00 -22.84 -13.94
C VAL A 138 8.15 -21.59 -14.11
N THR A 139 7.34 -21.55 -15.17
CA THR A 139 6.51 -20.38 -15.48
C THR A 139 5.40 -20.19 -14.46
N SER A 140 4.70 -21.24 -14.04
CA SER A 140 3.62 -21.14 -13.03
C SER A 140 4.13 -20.56 -11.70
N ASN A 141 5.33 -20.97 -11.27
CA ASN A 141 5.97 -20.43 -10.06
C ASN A 141 6.35 -18.95 -10.22
N SER A 142 6.87 -18.55 -11.39
CA SER A 142 7.17 -17.15 -11.71
C SER A 142 5.90 -16.28 -11.64
N VAL A 143 4.84 -16.73 -12.30
CA VAL A 143 3.56 -16.02 -12.42
C VAL A 143 2.91 -15.82 -11.06
N THR A 144 2.76 -16.89 -10.27
CA THR A 144 2.13 -16.81 -8.94
C THR A 144 2.89 -15.90 -7.98
N ARG A 145 4.24 -15.92 -8.02
CA ARG A 145 5.09 -15.03 -7.21
C ARG A 145 4.96 -13.56 -7.63
N SER A 146 5.01 -13.29 -8.94
CA SER A 146 4.86 -11.94 -9.49
C SER A 146 3.48 -11.37 -9.17
N LEU A 147 2.43 -12.17 -9.34
CA LEU A 147 1.05 -11.78 -9.04
C LEU A 147 0.90 -11.43 -7.56
N SER A 148 1.36 -12.31 -6.66
CA SER A 148 1.31 -12.09 -5.21
C SER A 148 2.03 -10.81 -4.78
N THR A 149 3.16 -10.51 -5.42
CA THR A 149 3.95 -9.30 -5.11
C THR A 149 3.24 -8.04 -5.58
N LYS A 150 2.76 -8.01 -6.83
CA LYS A 150 2.12 -6.84 -7.43
C LYS A 150 0.74 -6.55 -6.83
N MET A 151 0.00 -7.58 -6.44
CA MET A 151 -1.31 -7.41 -5.81
C MET A 151 -1.26 -6.68 -4.47
N GLY A 152 -0.13 -6.73 -3.73
CA GLY A 152 0.02 -5.96 -2.50
C GLY A 152 -0.22 -4.47 -2.73
N GLN A 153 0.44 -3.90 -3.74
CA GLN A 153 0.25 -2.51 -4.16
C GLN A 153 -1.17 -2.26 -4.68
N LEU A 154 -1.77 -3.20 -5.41
CA LEU A 154 -3.15 -3.05 -5.88
C LEU A 154 -4.14 -2.88 -4.70
N TRP A 155 -3.93 -3.57 -3.58
CA TRP A 155 -4.80 -3.41 -2.40
C TRP A 155 -4.66 -2.04 -1.75
N GLU A 156 -3.45 -1.50 -1.70
CA GLU A 156 -3.20 -0.13 -1.25
C GLU A 156 -3.88 0.87 -2.20
N GLU A 157 -3.74 0.69 -3.51
CA GLU A 157 -4.39 1.53 -4.52
C GLU A 157 -5.92 1.48 -4.44
N ILE A 158 -6.52 0.31 -4.17
CA ILE A 158 -7.97 0.19 -3.99
C ILE A 158 -8.40 0.84 -2.66
N ALA A 159 -7.66 0.64 -1.57
CA ALA A 159 -7.96 1.25 -0.29
C ALA A 159 -7.89 2.79 -0.36
N ASP A 160 -6.94 3.33 -1.11
CA ASP A 160 -6.75 4.78 -1.37
C ASP A 160 -7.92 5.44 -2.13
N ILE A 161 -8.89 4.67 -2.62
CA ILE A 161 -10.17 5.23 -3.12
C ILE A 161 -10.93 5.90 -1.98
N SER A 162 -10.86 5.34 -0.77
CA SER A 162 -11.62 5.84 0.36
C SER A 162 -11.02 7.14 0.91
N PRO A 163 -11.83 8.19 1.18
CA PRO A 163 -11.37 9.40 1.86
C PRO A 163 -11.01 9.17 3.34
N TYR A 164 -11.18 7.94 3.85
CA TYR A 164 -10.82 7.52 5.20
C TYR A 164 -9.49 6.75 5.24
N VAL A 165 -8.76 6.71 4.13
CA VAL A 165 -7.46 6.05 4.01
C VAL A 165 -6.41 7.03 3.50
N LEU A 166 -5.22 6.97 4.10
CA LEU A 166 -4.00 7.54 3.56
C LEU A 166 -3.02 6.41 3.28
N VAL A 167 -2.47 6.38 2.06
CA VAL A 167 -1.27 5.59 1.76
C VAL A 167 -0.06 6.52 1.89
N PRO A 168 0.81 6.38 2.91
CA PRO A 168 1.92 7.32 3.14
C PRO A 168 2.86 7.46 1.94
N GLU A 169 3.05 6.38 1.20
CA GLU A 169 3.91 6.38 0.01
C GLU A 169 3.28 7.19 -1.13
N PHE A 170 1.96 7.15 -1.32
CA PHE A 170 1.28 7.89 -2.38
C PHE A 170 1.09 9.36 -2.02
N GLU A 171 0.65 9.66 -0.79
CA GLU A 171 0.31 11.02 -0.37
C GLU A 171 1.56 11.87 -0.06
N PHE A 172 2.60 11.22 0.50
CA PHE A 172 3.79 11.90 1.02
C PHE A 172 5.11 11.43 0.40
N GLY A 173 5.11 10.40 -0.45
CA GLY A 173 6.36 9.85 -0.98
C GLY A 173 7.26 9.22 0.10
N ILE A 174 6.67 8.80 1.22
CA ILE A 174 7.38 8.27 2.40
C ILE A 174 6.93 6.85 2.68
N LYS A 175 7.92 5.95 2.76
CA LYS A 175 7.71 4.58 3.19
C LYS A 175 7.96 4.46 4.68
N ILE A 176 6.95 4.02 5.43
CA ILE A 176 7.07 3.70 6.86
C ILE A 176 7.20 2.19 6.97
N LYS A 177 8.27 1.71 7.60
CA LYS A 177 8.52 0.26 7.73
C LYS A 177 7.38 -0.40 8.49
N GLY A 178 6.74 -1.38 7.87
CA GLY A 178 5.65 -2.17 8.45
C GLY A 178 4.27 -1.54 8.38
N ILE A 179 4.14 -0.31 7.86
CA ILE A 179 2.85 0.35 7.64
C ILE A 179 2.63 0.50 6.14
N ASP A 180 1.52 -0.08 5.69
CA ASP A 180 1.09 0.02 4.29
C ASP A 180 0.06 1.16 4.16
N ILE A 181 -0.87 1.30 5.12
CA ILE A 181 -1.93 2.33 5.12
C ILE A 181 -2.18 2.94 6.50
N VAL A 182 -2.78 4.14 6.53
CA VAL A 182 -3.28 4.82 7.73
C VAL A 182 -4.78 5.05 7.57
N ILE A 183 -5.57 4.73 8.60
CA ILE A 183 -7.05 4.70 8.52
C ILE A 183 -7.64 5.62 9.58
N LEU A 184 -8.65 6.41 9.20
CA LEU A 184 -9.54 7.08 10.16
C LEU A 184 -10.77 6.22 10.40
N THR A 185 -10.99 5.81 11.63
CA THR A 185 -12.20 5.07 12.05
C THR A 185 -12.46 5.31 13.53
N ASP A 186 -13.73 5.50 13.91
CA ASP A 186 -14.14 5.79 15.29
C ASP A 186 -13.33 6.94 15.94
N GLU A 187 -13.10 8.02 15.18
CA GLU A 187 -12.29 9.19 15.58
C GLU A 187 -10.82 8.85 15.93
N LYS A 188 -10.35 7.66 15.57
CA LYS A 188 -8.98 7.19 15.80
C LYS A 188 -8.23 7.02 14.48
N ILE A 189 -6.97 7.41 14.53
CA ILE A 189 -6.01 7.23 13.43
C ILE A 189 -5.26 5.93 13.70
N LYS A 190 -5.47 4.92 12.85
CA LYS A 190 -4.87 3.60 12.97
C LYS A 190 -3.75 3.44 11.94
N PHE A 191 -2.61 2.94 12.38
CA PHE A 191 -1.52 2.54 11.49
C PHE A 191 -1.64 1.06 11.17
N ALA A 192 -1.72 0.72 9.90
CA ALA A 192 -2.05 -0.65 9.50
C ALA A 192 -1.04 -1.26 8.53
N GLN A 193 -0.83 -2.56 8.72
CA GLN A 193 -0.18 -3.41 7.72
C GLN A 193 -1.27 -4.17 6.96
N LEU A 194 -1.24 -4.09 5.63
CA LEU A 194 -2.21 -4.71 4.73
C LEU A 194 -1.56 -5.91 4.02
N LYS A 195 -2.21 -7.06 4.10
CA LYS A 195 -1.79 -8.28 3.40
C LYS A 195 -2.96 -8.87 2.64
N THR A 196 -2.69 -9.66 1.61
CA THR A 196 -3.76 -10.26 0.80
C THR A 196 -4.63 -11.19 1.65
N LEU A 197 -4.02 -12.08 2.44
CA LEU A 197 -4.71 -13.16 3.16
C LEU A 197 -4.27 -13.26 4.63
N LYS A 198 -5.11 -13.89 5.45
CA LYS A 198 -4.85 -14.14 6.88
C LYS A 198 -3.58 -14.96 7.15
N GLY A 199 -3.20 -15.81 6.20
CA GLY A 199 -2.05 -16.71 6.29
C GLY A 199 -0.79 -16.21 5.57
N THR A 200 -0.73 -14.95 5.15
CA THR A 200 0.39 -14.44 4.34
C THR A 200 1.73 -14.44 5.08
N LEU A 201 1.74 -14.27 6.41
CA LEU A 201 3.00 -14.23 7.18
C LEU A 201 3.45 -15.64 7.58
N THR A 202 4.73 -15.92 7.33
CA THR A 202 5.40 -17.15 7.78
C THR A 202 6.33 -16.87 8.96
N GLY A 203 6.32 -17.72 10.00
CA GLY A 203 7.32 -17.78 11.08
C GLY A 203 7.94 -16.44 11.49
N SER A 204 9.17 -16.18 11.02
CA SER A 204 9.96 -14.97 11.34
C SER A 204 9.29 -13.65 10.94
N GLN A 205 8.45 -13.67 9.90
CA GLN A 205 7.72 -12.48 9.44
C GLN A 205 6.67 -12.03 10.46
N THR A 206 6.07 -12.95 11.22
CA THR A 206 5.09 -12.62 12.25
C THR A 206 5.71 -11.80 13.38
N ASN A 207 6.87 -12.23 13.90
CA ASN A 207 7.57 -11.51 14.95
C ASN A 207 8.05 -10.13 14.47
N ARG A 208 8.49 -10.04 13.22
CA ARG A 208 8.87 -8.77 12.61
C ARG A 208 7.66 -7.82 12.52
N ALA A 209 6.54 -8.29 11.99
CA ALA A 209 5.32 -7.49 11.88
C ALA A 209 4.84 -6.97 13.24
N LYS A 210 4.93 -7.79 14.30
CA LYS A 210 4.59 -7.37 15.67
C LYS A 210 5.48 -6.23 16.17
N LYS A 211 6.79 -6.32 15.95
CA LYS A 211 7.72 -5.25 16.33
C LYS A 211 7.46 -3.98 15.54
N GLU A 212 7.33 -4.10 14.23
CA GLU A 212 7.12 -2.96 13.32
C GLU A 212 5.80 -2.24 13.63
N LEU A 213 4.69 -2.96 13.80
CA LEU A 213 3.40 -2.34 14.14
C LEU A 213 3.37 -1.84 15.59
N GLY A 214 4.02 -2.55 16.52
CA GLY A 214 3.92 -2.29 17.95
C GLY A 214 4.52 -0.96 18.43
N ILE A 215 5.27 -0.24 17.58
CA ILE A 215 5.79 1.11 17.89
C ILE A 215 4.78 2.23 17.60
N HIS A 216 3.67 1.92 16.93
CA HIS A 216 2.67 2.89 16.51
C HIS A 216 1.45 2.90 17.45
N ASP A 217 0.81 4.05 17.56
CA ASP A 217 -0.47 4.17 18.26
C ASP A 217 -1.58 3.52 17.42
N TYR A 218 -2.48 2.79 18.08
CA TYR A 218 -3.59 2.06 17.46
C TYR A 218 -3.19 1.19 16.25
N PRO A 219 -2.24 0.25 16.43
CA PRO A 219 -1.79 -0.59 15.33
C PRO A 219 -2.90 -1.55 14.90
N LEU A 220 -2.91 -1.91 13.61
CA LEU A 220 -3.89 -2.83 13.05
C LEU A 220 -3.25 -3.76 12.02
N PHE A 221 -3.56 -5.05 12.09
CA PHE A 221 -3.13 -6.01 11.07
C PHE A 221 -4.30 -6.42 10.20
N ILE A 222 -4.18 -6.25 8.89
CA ILE A 222 -5.31 -6.39 7.96
C ILE A 222 -5.04 -7.47 6.94
N ALA A 223 -6.04 -8.32 6.71
CA ALA A 223 -6.11 -9.17 5.53
C ALA A 223 -7.20 -8.66 4.57
N ALA A 224 -6.83 -8.28 3.35
CA ALA A 224 -7.76 -7.79 2.33
C ALA A 224 -8.89 -8.78 2.03
N PHE A 225 -8.63 -10.09 2.14
CA PHE A 225 -9.65 -11.12 1.94
C PHE A 225 -9.74 -12.07 3.14
N ASN A 226 -10.97 -12.47 3.46
CA ASN A 226 -11.26 -13.36 4.59
C ASN A 226 -11.03 -14.86 4.26
N LEU A 227 -9.91 -15.19 3.61
CA LEU A 227 -9.57 -16.56 3.21
C LEU A 227 -8.47 -17.17 4.10
N GLY A 228 -8.56 -18.48 4.33
CA GLY A 228 -7.61 -19.26 5.13
C GLY A 228 -7.67 -18.99 6.64
N GLY A 229 -6.70 -19.55 7.36
CA GLY A 229 -6.49 -19.34 8.79
C GLY A 229 -5.48 -18.24 9.08
N TRP A 230 -5.57 -17.64 10.26
CA TRP A 230 -4.63 -16.61 10.68
C TRP A 230 -3.29 -17.17 11.15
N THR A 231 -2.20 -16.64 10.60
CA THR A 231 -0.84 -16.88 11.10
C THR A 231 -0.31 -15.74 11.97
N PHE A 232 -0.90 -14.54 11.85
CA PHE A 232 -0.63 -13.41 12.73
C PHE A 232 -1.59 -13.40 13.93
N ASN A 233 -1.04 -13.51 15.15
CA ASN A 233 -1.79 -13.43 16.41
C ASN A 233 -0.99 -12.60 17.41
N ASP A 234 -1.58 -11.53 17.94
CA ASP A 234 -0.98 -10.73 19.01
C ASP A 234 -2.06 -10.22 19.95
N SER A 235 -1.75 -10.11 21.25
CA SER A 235 -2.72 -9.64 22.25
C SER A 235 -2.93 -8.12 22.22
N LYS A 236 -1.99 -7.37 21.63
CA LYS A 236 -2.01 -5.90 21.61
C LYS A 236 -2.36 -5.33 20.23
N ILE A 237 -2.13 -6.10 19.18
CA ILE A 237 -2.38 -5.67 17.80
C ILE A 237 -3.64 -6.38 17.30
N PRO A 238 -4.80 -5.69 17.24
CA PRO A 238 -6.01 -6.25 16.66
C PRO A 238 -5.79 -6.61 15.19
N ARG A 239 -6.63 -7.52 14.70
CA ARG A 239 -6.61 -7.97 13.31
C ARG A 239 -8.02 -8.09 12.77
N ILE A 240 -8.19 -7.76 11.49
CA ILE A 240 -9.48 -7.78 10.79
C ILE A 240 -9.30 -8.31 9.37
N ALA A 241 -10.35 -8.84 8.75
CA ALA A 241 -10.26 -9.41 7.42
C ALA A 241 -11.49 -9.25 6.53
N GLY A 242 -11.27 -9.12 5.22
CA GLY A 242 -12.33 -9.09 4.21
C GLY A 242 -13.31 -7.95 4.48
N ARG A 243 -14.61 -8.27 4.47
CA ARG A 243 -15.70 -7.32 4.73
C ARG A 243 -15.44 -6.38 5.90
N GLU A 244 -14.98 -6.89 7.04
CA GLU A 244 -14.73 -6.06 8.24
C GLU A 244 -13.73 -4.93 7.97
N PHE A 245 -12.75 -5.16 7.12
CA PHE A 245 -11.81 -4.12 6.70
C PHE A 245 -12.41 -3.16 5.69
N TRP A 246 -13.02 -3.67 4.62
CA TRP A 246 -13.52 -2.82 3.55
C TRP A 246 -14.68 -1.93 4.01
N ASP A 247 -15.59 -2.48 4.81
CA ASP A 247 -16.69 -1.72 5.41
C ASP A 247 -16.17 -0.63 6.37
N MET A 248 -15.07 -0.91 7.11
CA MET A 248 -14.43 0.07 8.01
C MET A 248 -13.92 1.31 7.26
N ILE A 249 -13.59 1.17 5.98
CA ILE A 249 -13.17 2.27 5.11
C ILE A 249 -14.26 2.65 4.10
N HIS A 250 -15.50 2.24 4.35
CA HIS A 250 -16.68 2.58 3.55
C HIS A 250 -16.63 2.12 2.09
N LEU A 251 -15.88 1.06 1.79
CA LEU A 251 -15.87 0.43 0.46
C LEU A 251 -16.66 -0.88 0.48
N GLU A 252 -17.53 -1.07 -0.51
CA GLU A 252 -18.40 -2.24 -0.59
C GLU A 252 -17.60 -3.50 -0.96
N TYR A 253 -17.52 -4.45 -0.02
CA TYR A 253 -16.69 -5.65 -0.18
C TYR A 253 -17.07 -6.50 -1.41
N GLU A 254 -18.36 -6.61 -1.71
CA GLU A 254 -18.89 -7.37 -2.84
C GLU A 254 -18.36 -6.83 -4.18
N LEU A 255 -18.27 -5.50 -4.31
CA LEU A 255 -17.74 -4.89 -5.54
C LEU A 255 -16.26 -5.25 -5.70
N ILE A 256 -15.50 -5.17 -4.61
CA ILE A 256 -14.07 -5.52 -4.60
C ILE A 256 -13.88 -6.99 -4.96
N GLU A 257 -14.62 -7.89 -4.30
CA GLU A 257 -14.51 -9.33 -4.55
C GLU A 257 -14.87 -9.66 -6.00
N ASN A 258 -15.94 -9.09 -6.54
CA ASN A 258 -16.39 -9.33 -7.91
C ASN A 258 -15.37 -8.85 -8.94
N HIS A 259 -14.88 -7.62 -8.83
CA HIS A 259 -13.91 -7.06 -9.78
C HIS A 259 -12.57 -7.80 -9.72
N VAL A 260 -12.10 -8.16 -8.52
CA VAL A 260 -10.86 -8.94 -8.35
C VAL A 260 -11.00 -10.34 -8.91
N ARG A 261 -12.16 -10.99 -8.73
CA ARG A 261 -12.43 -12.30 -9.33
C ARG A 261 -12.39 -12.24 -10.85
N ASN A 262 -13.04 -11.24 -11.45
CA ASN A 262 -13.05 -11.05 -12.90
C ASN A 262 -11.63 -10.79 -13.44
N MET A 263 -10.87 -9.94 -12.75
CA MET A 263 -9.47 -9.65 -13.06
C MET A 263 -8.61 -10.93 -13.06
N LEU A 264 -8.71 -11.73 -12.00
CA LEU A 264 -7.94 -12.97 -11.87
C LEU A 264 -8.35 -14.02 -12.93
N GLN A 265 -9.64 -14.17 -13.22
CA GLN A 265 -10.13 -15.07 -14.27
C GLN A 265 -9.62 -14.65 -15.66
N ARG A 266 -9.53 -13.34 -15.93
CA ARG A 266 -8.98 -12.80 -17.17
C ARG A 266 -7.49 -13.12 -17.32
N ILE A 267 -6.72 -12.98 -16.23
CA ILE A 267 -5.30 -13.34 -16.19
C ILE A 267 -5.12 -14.85 -16.36
N ASP A 268 -5.91 -15.66 -15.65
CA ASP A 268 -5.86 -17.13 -15.72
C ASP A 268 -6.18 -17.65 -17.13
N LYS A 269 -7.19 -17.08 -17.78
CA LYS A 269 -7.50 -17.38 -19.19
C LYS A 269 -6.31 -17.09 -20.11
N ALA A 270 -5.69 -15.91 -19.97
CA ALA A 270 -4.52 -15.55 -20.77
C ALA A 270 -3.33 -16.48 -20.50
N PHE A 271 -3.12 -16.91 -19.25
CA PHE A 271 -2.11 -17.91 -18.89
C PHE A 271 -2.38 -19.25 -19.57
N ALA A 272 -3.61 -19.76 -19.51
CA ALA A 272 -3.98 -21.03 -20.12
C ALA A 272 -3.78 -21.03 -21.65
N GLU A 273 -4.14 -19.93 -22.32
CA GLU A 273 -3.93 -19.76 -23.75
C GLU A 273 -2.44 -19.75 -24.15
N LEU A 274 -1.57 -19.18 -23.31
CA LEU A 274 -0.12 -19.19 -23.52
C LEU A 274 0.50 -20.56 -23.20
N ALA A 275 0.00 -21.25 -22.18
CA ALA A 275 0.48 -22.57 -21.77
C ALA A 275 0.11 -23.68 -22.78
N ALA A 276 -0.95 -23.48 -23.57
CA ALA A 276 -1.38 -24.40 -24.61
C ALA A 276 -0.60 -24.27 -25.93
N LYS A 277 0.28 -23.25 -26.06
CA LYS A 277 1.16 -23.03 -27.22
C LYS A 277 2.55 -23.63 -26.98
#